data_AF-A0A9D7RHY4-F1
#
_entry.id   AF-A0A9D7RHY4-F1
#
_cell.length_a   1.000
_cell.length_b   1.000
_cell.length_c   1.000
_cell.angle_alpha   90.00
_cell.angle_beta   90.00
_cell.angle_gamma   90.00
#
_symmetry.space_group_name_H-M   'P 1'
#
loop_
_entity.id
_entity.type
_entity.pdbx_description
1 polymer ?
#
loop_
_entity_poly.entity_id
_entity_poly.type
_entity_poly.pdbx_seq_one_letter_code
_entity_poly.pdbx_strand_id
1 'polypeptide(L)'
;MEASGLLLDPAIFIVLGWPVLVIAARRDERCGLTSMDSWEPASDEPTAKAAARIAEIEAGPPRCMTLHEFQRIGHDLAWFDAAFIKQAMAKRGYLVAMATTGTGDSLPVKIEVASEIGQPLLLTEVSPNVWRFSTCDDSWMHLAGRAGDACVRDGIVVSVFVTMMS
;
A
#
# COMPACT_ATOMS: atom_id res chain seq x y z
N MET A 1 37.86 17.73 -25.34
CA MET A 1 38.09 16.75 -24.25
C MET A 1 37.06 17.04 -23.19
N GLU A 2 35.98 16.25 -23.20
CA GLU A 2 34.96 16.30 -22.16
C GLU A 2 35.40 15.46 -20.97
N ALA A 3 34.99 15.88 -19.77
CA ALA A 3 35.05 15.07 -18.55
C ALA A 3 33.73 15.28 -17.81
N SER A 4 32.72 14.49 -18.16
CA SER A 4 31.39 14.54 -17.57
C SER A 4 31.42 14.03 -16.13
N GLY A 5 31.29 14.94 -15.17
CA GLY A 5 31.04 14.60 -13.77
C GLY A 5 29.59 14.16 -13.58
N LEU A 6 29.36 12.84 -13.60
CA LEU A 6 28.05 12.22 -13.37
C LEU A 6 27.80 11.94 -11.88
N LEU A 7 26.51 12.03 -11.49
CA LEU A 7 25.90 11.58 -10.21
C LEU A 7 26.46 12.26 -8.94
N LEU A 8 25.63 12.87 -8.09
CA LEU A 8 24.45 12.26 -7.47
C LEU A 8 23.29 13.27 -7.36
N ASP A 9 22.21 13.01 -8.08
CA ASP A 9 20.89 13.58 -7.75
C ASP A 9 20.46 13.09 -6.35
N PRO A 10 19.87 13.93 -5.50
CA PRO A 10 19.28 13.47 -4.25
C PRO A 10 18.06 12.59 -4.57
N ALA A 11 18.22 11.28 -4.42
CA ALA A 11 17.16 10.31 -4.65
C ALA A 11 15.93 10.65 -3.77
N ILE A 12 14.87 11.15 -4.41
CA ILE A 12 13.60 11.44 -3.75
C ILE A 12 12.93 10.11 -3.41
N PHE A 13 13.11 9.65 -2.18
CA PHE A 13 12.37 8.51 -1.64
C PHE A 13 10.92 8.92 -1.39
N ILE A 14 10.06 8.73 -2.40
CA ILE A 14 8.62 8.90 -2.26
C ILE A 14 8.07 7.74 -1.42
N VAL A 15 8.00 7.92 -0.10
CA VAL A 15 7.28 7.02 0.79
C VAL A 15 5.78 7.24 0.56
N LEU A 16 5.19 6.40 -0.30
CA LEU A 16 3.75 6.42 -0.62
C LEU A 16 2.90 5.86 0.53
N GLY A 17 2.85 6.60 1.64
CA GLY A 17 1.85 6.42 2.69
C GLY A 17 0.45 6.73 2.15
N TRP A 18 -0.40 5.71 2.03
CA TRP A 18 -1.80 5.86 1.64
C TRP A 18 -2.65 6.56 2.72
N PRO A 19 -3.74 7.28 2.36
CA PRO A 19 -4.47 7.18 1.09
C PRO A 19 -4.45 8.43 0.19
N VAL A 20 -3.84 8.26 -1.00
CA VAL A 20 -3.99 9.05 -2.25
C VAL A 20 -4.08 10.56 -2.09
N LEU A 21 -2.91 11.21 -2.20
CA LEU A 21 -2.81 12.59 -2.70
C LEU A 21 -1.98 12.60 -3.98
N VAL A 22 -2.66 12.35 -5.11
CA VAL A 22 -2.24 12.93 -6.39
C VAL A 22 -2.54 14.43 -6.28
N ILE A 23 -1.62 15.19 -5.69
CA ILE A 23 -1.61 16.65 -5.88
C ILE A 23 -1.13 16.85 -7.32
N ALA A 24 -2.09 16.90 -8.24
CA ALA A 24 -1.89 17.61 -9.49
C ALA A 24 -1.54 19.05 -9.11
N ALA A 25 -0.27 19.42 -9.23
CA ALA A 25 0.25 20.71 -8.81
C ALA A 25 -0.22 21.84 -9.74
N ARG A 26 -1.53 22.13 -9.73
CA ARG A 26 -2.04 23.44 -10.11
C ARG A 26 -1.63 24.43 -9.04
N ARG A 27 -0.44 24.98 -9.25
CA ARG A 27 0.04 26.23 -8.68
C ARG A 27 -0.94 27.35 -9.03
N ASP A 28 -1.88 27.62 -8.13
CA ASP A 28 -2.67 28.85 -8.13
C ASP A 28 -2.23 29.68 -6.93
N GLU A 29 -1.65 30.84 -7.20
CA GLU A 29 -0.76 31.56 -6.27
C GLU A 29 -1.53 32.44 -5.27
N ARG A 30 -2.63 31.92 -4.69
CA ARG A 30 -3.52 32.68 -3.78
C ARG A 30 -4.08 31.85 -2.62
N CYS A 31 -3.20 31.38 -1.73
CA CYS A 31 -3.50 31.26 -0.30
C CYS A 31 -2.22 31.52 0.50
N GLY A 32 -2.32 32.32 1.57
CA GLY A 32 -1.15 32.87 2.27
C GLY A 32 -0.34 31.83 3.03
N LEU A 33 0.98 32.02 3.08
CA LEU A 33 1.85 31.27 4.00
C LEU A 33 1.42 31.52 5.45
N THR A 34 1.10 30.44 6.17
CA THR A 34 1.20 30.41 7.62
C THR A 34 1.90 29.13 8.06
N SER A 35 3.14 29.30 8.54
CA SER A 35 3.89 28.36 9.41
C SER A 35 4.19 26.96 8.87
N MET A 36 5.39 26.78 8.32
CA MET A 36 5.99 25.48 7.98
C MET A 36 6.80 24.91 9.16
N ASP A 37 6.26 25.03 10.39
CA ASP A 37 7.03 25.00 11.65
C ASP A 37 6.44 24.10 12.75
N SER A 38 5.57 23.14 12.41
CA SER A 38 5.11 22.13 13.38
C SER A 38 4.92 20.75 12.74
N TRP A 39 6.03 20.11 12.38
CA TRP A 39 6.07 18.66 12.23
C TRP A 39 6.30 18.04 13.61
N GLU A 40 5.23 17.61 14.28
CA GLU A 40 5.39 16.72 15.44
C GLU A 40 5.80 15.33 14.91
N PRO A 41 6.90 14.72 15.43
CA PRO A 41 7.27 13.38 15.03
C PRO A 41 6.17 12.38 15.44
N ALA A 42 5.98 11.33 14.64
CA ALA A 42 5.09 10.25 15.02
C ALA A 42 5.55 9.64 16.35
N SER A 43 4.61 9.41 17.27
CA SER A 43 4.87 8.74 18.54
C SER A 43 5.37 7.32 18.30
N ASP A 44 6.45 6.92 19.00
CA ASP A 44 6.95 5.53 19.02
C ASP A 44 5.98 4.58 19.78
N GLU A 45 5.01 5.13 20.52
CA GLU A 45 3.97 4.37 21.22
C GLU A 45 2.59 4.54 20.56
N PRO A 46 1.79 3.45 20.42
CA PRO A 46 0.43 3.52 19.92
C PRO A 46 -0.52 4.18 20.94
N THR A 47 -1.57 4.84 20.46
CA THR A 47 -2.61 5.39 21.36
C THR A 47 -3.32 4.28 22.14
N ALA A 48 -3.95 4.62 23.26
CA ALA A 48 -4.77 3.66 24.03
C ALA A 48 -5.85 2.96 23.18
N LYS A 49 -6.43 3.65 22.18
CA LYS A 49 -7.38 3.07 21.22
C LYS A 49 -6.71 2.03 20.33
N ALA A 50 -5.51 2.33 19.82
CA ALA A 50 -4.75 1.41 18.98
C ALA A 50 -4.19 0.23 19.79
N ALA A 51 -3.69 0.45 21.00
CA ALA A 51 -3.23 -0.60 21.92
C ALA A 51 -4.34 -1.61 22.25
N ALA A 52 -5.56 -1.14 22.55
CA ALA A 52 -6.73 -2.01 22.74
C ALA A 52 -7.03 -2.85 21.49
N ARG A 53 -6.99 -2.22 20.30
CA ARG A 53 -7.22 -2.91 19.03
C ARG A 53 -6.12 -3.92 18.67
N ILE A 54 -4.87 -3.65 19.03
CA ILE A 54 -3.75 -4.58 18.89
C ILE A 54 -3.98 -5.80 19.79
N ALA A 55 -4.37 -5.59 21.06
CA ALA A 55 -4.68 -6.70 21.98
C ALA A 55 -5.84 -7.59 21.46
N GLU A 56 -6.88 -7.00 20.86
CA GLU A 56 -7.95 -7.77 20.19
C GLU A 56 -7.43 -8.62 19.02
N ILE A 57 -6.54 -8.07 18.19
CA ILE A 57 -5.93 -8.75 17.04
C ILE A 57 -4.99 -9.88 17.49
N GLU A 58 -4.24 -9.66 18.58
CA GLU A 58 -3.36 -10.68 19.15
C GLU A 58 -4.13 -11.82 19.82
N ALA A 59 -5.24 -11.52 20.51
CA ALA A 59 -6.10 -12.52 21.14
C ALA A 59 -7.01 -13.29 20.15
N GLY A 60 -7.48 -12.64 19.08
CA GLY A 60 -8.38 -13.23 18.09
C GLY A 60 -7.69 -14.18 17.10
N PRO A 61 -8.43 -15.10 16.45
CA PRO A 61 -7.90 -15.90 15.35
C PRO A 61 -7.67 -15.04 14.10
N PRO A 62 -6.64 -15.33 13.28
CA PRO A 62 -6.48 -14.66 12.00
C PRO A 62 -7.64 -14.98 11.05
N ARG A 63 -7.95 -14.01 10.18
CA ARG A 63 -8.97 -14.15 9.15
C ARG A 63 -8.55 -13.47 7.86
N CYS A 64 -9.12 -13.93 6.74
CA CYS A 64 -9.18 -13.14 5.53
C CYS A 64 -10.31 -12.10 5.67
N MET A 65 -10.04 -10.84 5.34
CA MET A 65 -11.02 -9.74 5.37
C MET A 65 -11.16 -9.13 3.98
N THR A 66 -12.27 -8.44 3.71
CA THR A 66 -12.44 -7.69 2.47
C THR A 66 -11.53 -6.45 2.41
N LEU A 67 -11.19 -5.98 1.21
CA LEU A 67 -10.46 -4.72 1.03
C LEU A 67 -11.17 -3.54 1.72
N HIS A 68 -12.50 -3.48 1.67
CA HIS A 68 -13.29 -2.44 2.33
C HIS A 68 -13.19 -2.48 3.86
N GLU A 69 -13.20 -3.68 4.48
CA GLU A 69 -12.94 -3.79 5.93
C GLU A 69 -11.53 -3.33 6.30
N PHE A 70 -10.54 -3.70 5.50
CA PHE A 70 -9.15 -3.30 5.71
C PHE A 70 -8.98 -1.78 5.63
N GLN A 71 -9.53 -1.15 4.58
CA GLN A 71 -9.54 0.30 4.40
C GLN A 71 -10.30 1.03 5.53
N ARG A 72 -11.44 0.50 5.97
CA ARG A 72 -12.22 1.07 7.09
C ARG A 72 -11.44 1.06 8.40
N ILE A 73 -10.73 -0.03 8.70
CA ILE A 73 -9.87 -0.07 9.89
C ILE A 73 -8.78 1.00 9.80
N GLY A 74 -8.19 1.24 8.63
CA GLY A 74 -7.25 2.35 8.44
C GLY A 74 -7.86 3.74 8.61
N HIS A 75 -9.11 3.94 8.19
CA HIS A 75 -9.83 5.22 8.31
C HIS A 75 -10.24 5.55 9.75
N ASP A 76 -10.58 4.54 10.55
CA ASP A 76 -11.01 4.70 11.95
C ASP A 76 -9.83 5.02 12.92
N LEU A 77 -8.61 5.22 12.41
CA LEU A 77 -7.36 5.36 13.19
C LEU A 77 -6.61 6.66 12.88
N ALA A 78 -5.78 7.10 13.83
CA ALA A 78 -4.78 8.11 13.55
C ALA A 78 -3.71 7.55 12.58
N TRP A 79 -3.15 8.41 11.72
CA TRP A 79 -2.23 7.98 10.66
C TRP A 79 -0.97 7.27 11.18
N PHE A 80 -0.50 7.63 12.38
CA PHE A 80 0.62 7.00 13.07
C PHE A 80 0.26 5.65 13.70
N ASP A 81 -0.95 5.51 14.27
CA ASP A 81 -1.45 4.24 14.85
C ASP A 81 -1.59 3.11 13.82
N ALA A 82 -1.87 3.48 12.56
CA ALA A 82 -2.10 2.52 11.49
C ALA A 82 -0.89 1.59 11.24
N ALA A 83 0.34 2.04 11.51
CA ALA A 83 1.55 1.22 11.36
C ALA A 83 1.55 0.02 12.32
N PHE A 84 1.32 0.27 13.62
CA PHE A 84 1.31 -0.75 14.66
C PHE A 84 0.20 -1.79 14.43
N ILE A 85 -0.99 -1.35 14.01
CA ILE A 85 -2.12 -2.25 13.74
C ILE A 85 -1.87 -3.11 12.48
N LYS A 86 -1.27 -2.56 11.42
CA LYS A 86 -0.82 -3.36 10.26
C LYS A 86 0.21 -4.40 10.66
N GLN A 87 1.18 -4.05 11.50
CA GLN A 87 2.19 -4.99 12.00
C GLN A 87 1.58 -6.11 12.84
N ALA A 88 0.61 -5.81 13.73
CA ALA A 88 -0.10 -6.81 14.52
C ALA A 88 -0.89 -7.79 13.62
N MET A 89 -1.59 -7.28 12.60
CA MET A 89 -2.31 -8.11 11.63
C MET A 89 -1.37 -9.02 10.82
N ALA A 90 -0.24 -8.48 10.34
CA ALA A 90 0.76 -9.25 9.60
C ALA A 90 1.37 -10.37 10.47
N LYS A 91 1.80 -10.03 11.70
CA LYS A 91 2.35 -10.97 12.69
C LYS A 91 1.38 -12.10 13.02
N ARG A 92 0.07 -11.84 13.03
CA ARG A 92 -0.98 -12.84 13.28
C ARG A 92 -1.38 -13.64 12.05
N GLY A 93 -0.99 -13.23 10.84
CA GLY A 93 -1.33 -13.93 9.59
C GLY A 93 -2.70 -13.57 9.03
N TYR A 94 -3.19 -12.35 9.26
CA TYR A 94 -4.37 -11.85 8.56
C TYR A 94 -4.09 -11.67 7.06
N LEU A 95 -5.13 -11.77 6.25
CA LEU A 95 -5.07 -11.63 4.79
C LEU A 95 -6.20 -10.71 4.30
N VAL A 96 -6.05 -10.18 3.08
CA VAL A 96 -7.05 -9.33 2.43
C VAL A 96 -7.51 -9.96 1.12
N ALA A 97 -8.81 -10.21 0.99
CA ALA A 97 -9.45 -10.59 -0.26
C ALA A 97 -9.55 -9.36 -1.17
N MET A 98 -8.55 -9.21 -2.04
CA MET A 98 -8.44 -8.08 -2.98
C MET A 98 -7.83 -8.46 -4.33
N ALA A 99 -7.44 -9.72 -4.56
CA ALA A 99 -6.98 -10.18 -5.86
C ALA A 99 -8.00 -11.12 -6.51
N THR A 100 -8.13 -11.01 -7.83
CA THR A 100 -8.97 -11.83 -8.70
C THR A 100 -8.20 -12.26 -9.93
N THR A 101 -8.34 -13.51 -10.37
CA THR A 101 -7.75 -14.01 -11.62
C THR A 101 -8.57 -13.59 -12.83
N GLY A 102 -8.02 -13.74 -14.04
CA GLY A 102 -8.79 -13.64 -15.30
C GLY A 102 -9.93 -14.67 -15.44
N THR A 103 -9.96 -15.72 -14.62
CA THR A 103 -11.09 -16.69 -14.53
C THR A 103 -12.15 -16.28 -13.51
N GLY A 104 -11.92 -15.23 -12.71
CA GLY A 104 -12.83 -14.76 -11.65
C GLY A 104 -12.59 -15.37 -10.28
N ASP A 105 -11.61 -16.27 -10.13
CA ASP A 105 -11.22 -16.84 -8.84
C ASP A 105 -10.54 -15.78 -7.96
N SER A 106 -10.80 -15.76 -6.66
CA SER A 106 -10.16 -14.79 -5.76
C SER A 106 -8.97 -15.40 -5.01
N LEU A 107 -7.84 -14.68 -5.01
CA LEU A 107 -6.68 -15.01 -4.19
C LEU A 107 -6.58 -14.03 -3.01
N PRO A 108 -6.33 -14.52 -1.78
CA PRO A 108 -5.99 -13.66 -0.65
C PRO A 108 -4.61 -13.04 -0.81
N VAL A 109 -4.44 -11.85 -0.25
CA VAL A 109 -3.24 -11.02 -0.33
C VAL A 109 -2.72 -10.73 1.08
N LYS A 110 -1.40 -10.75 1.26
CA LYS A 110 -0.77 -10.36 2.54
C LYS A 110 -1.08 -8.91 2.93
N ILE A 111 -1.15 -8.62 4.23
CA ILE A 111 -1.41 -7.28 4.77
C ILE A 111 -0.38 -6.26 4.29
N GLU A 112 0.89 -6.66 4.17
CA GLU A 112 1.99 -5.83 3.69
C GLU A 112 1.74 -5.37 2.24
N VAL A 113 1.42 -6.31 1.35
CA VAL A 113 1.07 -6.04 -0.06
C VAL A 113 -0.23 -5.23 -0.17
N ALA A 114 -1.24 -5.57 0.64
CA ALA A 114 -2.51 -4.85 0.69
C ALA A 114 -2.32 -3.39 1.12
N SER A 115 -1.40 -3.14 2.06
CA SER A 115 -1.02 -1.80 2.54
C SER A 115 -0.29 -0.98 1.48
N GLU A 116 0.55 -1.63 0.67
CA GLU A 116 1.32 -0.99 -0.40
C GLU A 116 0.42 -0.60 -1.59
N ILE A 117 -0.44 -1.52 -2.03
CA ILE A 117 -1.27 -1.37 -3.23
C ILE A 117 -2.58 -0.61 -2.96
N GLY A 118 -3.32 -0.96 -1.91
CA GLY A 118 -4.58 -0.29 -1.51
C GLY A 118 -5.78 -0.44 -2.45
N GLN A 119 -5.61 -1.06 -3.63
CA GLN A 119 -6.60 -1.24 -4.69
C GLN A 119 -6.78 -2.72 -5.07
N PRO A 120 -7.92 -3.14 -5.65
CA PRO A 120 -8.07 -4.49 -6.20
C PRO A 120 -6.98 -4.84 -7.23
N LEU A 121 -6.63 -6.11 -7.31
CA LEU A 121 -5.63 -6.68 -8.23
C LEU A 121 -6.31 -7.64 -9.21
N LEU A 122 -6.16 -7.40 -10.52
CA LEU A 122 -6.39 -8.40 -11.55
C LEU A 122 -5.09 -9.18 -11.77
N LEU A 123 -5.14 -10.51 -11.67
CA LEU A 123 -3.98 -11.40 -11.80
C LEU A 123 -4.06 -12.25 -13.07
N THR A 124 -2.92 -12.36 -13.77
CA THR A 124 -2.71 -13.25 -14.91
C THR A 124 -1.48 -14.11 -14.66
N GLU A 125 -1.61 -15.44 -14.62
CA GLU A 125 -0.45 -16.32 -14.43
C GLU A 125 0.50 -16.21 -15.64
N VAL A 126 1.79 -15.99 -15.37
CA VAL A 126 2.85 -15.94 -16.41
C VAL A 126 3.77 -17.15 -16.30
N SER A 127 4.05 -17.59 -15.07
CA SER A 127 4.78 -18.82 -14.77
C SER A 127 4.44 -19.30 -13.35
N PRO A 128 4.76 -20.56 -12.97
CA PRO A 128 4.47 -21.06 -11.64
C PRO A 128 4.99 -20.12 -10.54
N ASN A 129 4.10 -19.69 -9.65
CA ASN A 129 4.36 -18.75 -8.55
C ASN A 129 4.70 -17.29 -8.95
N VAL A 130 4.71 -16.92 -10.24
CA VAL A 130 4.91 -15.54 -10.72
C VAL A 130 3.81 -15.13 -11.70
N TRP A 131 3.00 -14.17 -11.26
CA TRP A 131 1.77 -13.74 -11.93
C TRP A 131 1.88 -12.25 -12.25
N ARG A 132 1.47 -11.82 -13.44
CA ARG A 132 1.32 -10.39 -13.73
C ARG A 132 0.12 -9.84 -12.97
N PHE A 133 0.22 -8.63 -12.43
CA PHE A 133 -0.90 -7.91 -11.86
C PHE A 133 -1.14 -6.56 -12.54
N SER A 134 -2.40 -6.11 -12.51
CA SER A 134 -2.81 -4.72 -12.75
C SER A 134 -3.88 -4.31 -11.74
N THR A 135 -4.03 -3.01 -11.44
CA THR A 135 -5.16 -2.51 -10.61
C THR A 135 -6.32 -1.94 -11.43
N CYS A 136 -6.10 -1.64 -12.71
CA CYS A 136 -7.14 -1.42 -13.74
C CYS A 136 -6.52 -1.42 -15.15
N ASP A 137 -7.35 -1.57 -16.19
CA ASP A 137 -6.92 -1.52 -17.60
C ASP A 137 -6.56 -0.10 -18.04
N ASP A 138 -7.28 0.93 -17.57
CA ASP A 138 -7.03 2.36 -17.86
C ASP A 138 -5.83 2.96 -17.09
N SER A 139 -4.99 2.12 -16.49
CA SER A 139 -4.12 2.42 -15.33
C SER A 139 -3.18 3.62 -15.47
N TRP A 140 -2.73 3.94 -16.69
CA TRP A 140 -1.73 4.99 -16.92
C TRP A 140 -2.28 6.31 -17.46
N MET A 141 -3.45 6.32 -18.10
CA MET A 141 -4.07 7.56 -18.64
C MET A 141 -4.39 8.59 -17.55
N HIS A 142 -4.51 8.15 -16.30
CA HIS A 142 -4.84 8.98 -15.14
C HIS A 142 -3.83 8.84 -13.98
N LEU A 143 -2.68 8.19 -14.18
CA LEU A 143 -1.65 7.92 -13.15
C LEU A 143 -2.19 7.26 -11.86
N ALA A 144 -3.34 6.59 -11.95
CA ALA A 144 -4.12 6.13 -10.81
C ALA A 144 -4.03 4.60 -10.59
N GLY A 145 -3.56 3.86 -11.59
CA GLY A 145 -3.38 2.41 -11.50
C GLY A 145 -1.91 2.00 -11.41
N ARG A 146 -1.69 0.74 -11.06
CA ARG A 146 -0.37 0.11 -10.96
C ARG A 146 -0.39 -1.22 -11.70
N ALA A 147 0.77 -1.66 -12.16
CA ALA A 147 0.98 -2.98 -12.74
C ALA A 147 2.37 -3.51 -12.38
N GLY A 148 2.60 -4.80 -12.61
CA GLY A 148 3.89 -5.43 -12.42
C GLY A 148 3.77 -6.93 -12.20
N ASP A 149 4.72 -7.51 -11.47
CA ASP A 149 4.74 -8.94 -11.19
C ASP A 149 4.48 -9.21 -9.70
N ALA A 150 3.68 -10.23 -9.41
CA ALA A 150 3.26 -10.69 -8.10
C ALA A 150 3.79 -12.09 -7.83
N CYS A 151 4.36 -12.31 -6.64
CA CYS A 151 4.72 -13.67 -6.21
C CYS A 151 3.51 -14.28 -5.49
N VAL A 152 3.04 -15.42 -6.02
CA VAL A 152 1.99 -16.24 -5.42
C VAL A 152 2.64 -17.47 -4.80
N ARG A 153 2.30 -17.80 -3.54
CA ARG A 153 2.72 -19.03 -2.87
C ARG A 153 1.56 -19.61 -2.09
N ASP A 154 1.33 -20.91 -2.20
CA ASP A 154 0.25 -21.62 -1.50
C ASP A 154 -1.14 -20.99 -1.72
N GLY A 155 -1.37 -20.39 -2.91
CA GLY A 155 -2.60 -19.68 -3.26
C GLY A 155 -2.70 -18.24 -2.74
N ILE A 156 -1.66 -17.71 -2.09
CA ILE A 156 -1.63 -16.37 -1.47
C ILE A 156 -0.67 -15.45 -2.23
N VAL A 157 -1.07 -14.20 -2.50
CA VAL A 157 -0.14 -13.17 -2.98
C VAL A 157 0.73 -12.70 -1.81
N VAL A 158 2.04 -13.03 -1.85
CA VAL A 158 2.97 -12.81 -0.73
C VAL A 158 3.90 -11.61 -0.92
N SER A 159 4.11 -11.15 -2.16
CA SER A 159 4.86 -9.93 -2.49
C SER A 159 4.47 -9.44 -3.88
N VAL A 160 4.68 -8.16 -4.15
CA VAL A 160 4.52 -7.54 -5.47
C VAL A 160 5.77 -6.74 -5.82
N PHE A 161 5.98 -6.53 -7.11
CA PHE A 161 6.99 -5.63 -7.66
C PHE A 161 6.33 -4.78 -8.74
N VAL A 162 6.09 -3.51 -8.43
CA VAL A 162 5.48 -2.56 -9.38
C VAL A 162 6.49 -2.24 -10.48
N THR A 163 6.07 -2.38 -11.74
CA THR A 163 6.87 -2.01 -12.91
C THR A 163 6.17 -0.95 -13.74
N MET A 164 6.95 -0.11 -14.43
CA MET A 164 6.44 0.64 -15.58
C MET A 164 6.02 -0.39 -16.65
N MET A 165 4.81 -0.27 -17.20
CA MET A 165 4.48 -1.05 -18.40
C MET A 165 5.21 -0.45 -19.61
N SER A 166 5.82 -1.34 -20.41
CA SER A 166 6.55 -1.03 -21.64
C SER A 166 5.62 -0.92 -22.85
#